data_AF-A0A497A559-F1
#
_entry.id   AF-A0A497A559-F1
#
_cell.length_a   1.000
_cell.length_b   1.000
_cell.length_c   1.000
_cell.angle_alpha   90.00
_cell.angle_beta   90.00
_cell.angle_gamma   90.00
#
_symmetry.space_group_name_H-M   'P 1'
#
loop_
_entity.id
_entity.type
_entity.pdbx_description
1 polymer ?
#
loop_
_entity_poly.entity_id
_entity_poly.type
_entity_poly.pdbx_seq_one_letter_code
_entity_poly.pdbx_strand_id
1 'polypeptide(L)'
;MQMVIYDSKRGEIIDSSSGLVLEDHVIDYGPEWRSYKPQLRRSEPLRHSKPRYLAELKGFVPRIVIEDAEWTLRKLKLGYGRAQVAAAVIYASKRMGIPIDEKLVMEKLDITKGKVLRYYRWILVELGSPDIDKAIIAKIIATLSNIGVTHRAIEVIKFYKEAREALQARSPRVLAAACLVKILGISIAEASRVMGTSTTSVREVLQLLEHMEVHEN
;
A
#
# COMPACT_ATOMS: atom_id res chain seq x y z
N MET A 1 -32.46 -39.55 21.28
CA MET A 1 -31.44 -38.65 20.70
C MET A 1 -31.63 -38.69 19.20
N GLN A 2 -32.05 -37.59 18.58
CA GLN A 2 -32.39 -37.55 17.17
C GLN A 2 -31.11 -37.45 16.37
N MET A 3 -30.80 -38.46 15.56
CA MET A 3 -29.56 -38.53 14.78
C MET A 3 -29.84 -37.97 13.37
N VAL A 4 -29.01 -37.02 12.95
CA VAL A 4 -29.16 -36.31 11.68
C VAL A 4 -27.91 -36.57 10.84
N ILE A 5 -28.09 -36.86 9.55
CA ILE A 5 -27.05 -37.18 8.58
C ILE A 5 -26.96 -36.03 7.59
N TYR A 6 -25.75 -35.52 7.36
CA TYR A 6 -25.50 -34.57 6.28
C TYR A 6 -25.13 -35.32 4.99
N ASP A 7 -25.98 -35.22 3.96
CA ASP A 7 -25.67 -35.69 2.61
C ASP A 7 -24.87 -34.63 1.86
N SER A 8 -23.54 -34.72 1.97
CA SER A 8 -22.59 -33.85 1.26
C SER A 8 -22.71 -33.84 -0.27
N LYS A 9 -23.30 -34.86 -0.89
CA LYS A 9 -23.47 -34.90 -2.36
C LYS A 9 -24.66 -34.07 -2.83
N ARG A 10 -25.69 -34.00 -2.01
CA ARG A 10 -26.92 -33.25 -2.31
C ARG A 10 -26.97 -31.89 -1.62
N GLY A 11 -26.16 -31.68 -0.58
CA GLY A 11 -26.20 -30.48 0.24
C GLY A 11 -27.44 -30.46 1.13
N GLU A 12 -27.83 -31.62 1.67
CA GLU A 12 -29.07 -31.82 2.44
C GLU A 12 -28.75 -32.32 3.85
N ILE A 13 -29.53 -31.88 4.83
CA ILE A 13 -29.53 -32.39 6.20
C ILE A 13 -30.75 -33.28 6.37
N ILE A 14 -30.53 -34.56 6.65
CA ILE A 14 -31.56 -35.60 6.63
C ILE A 14 -31.71 -36.22 8.02
N ASP A 15 -32.93 -36.30 8.52
CA ASP A 15 -33.21 -37.07 9.74
C ASP A 15 -33.01 -38.57 9.48
N SER A 16 -32.11 -39.20 10.23
CA SER A 16 -31.74 -40.61 9.96
C SER A 16 -32.86 -41.62 10.27
N SER A 17 -33.83 -41.24 11.11
CA SER A 17 -34.90 -42.14 11.54
C SER A 17 -36.10 -42.16 10.58
N SER A 18 -36.40 -41.02 9.96
CA SER A 18 -37.55 -40.84 9.07
C SER A 18 -37.18 -40.64 7.60
N GLY A 19 -35.93 -40.29 7.30
CA GLY A 19 -35.49 -39.93 5.95
C GLY A 19 -36.00 -38.56 5.49
N LEU A 20 -36.60 -37.77 6.38
CA LEU A 20 -37.07 -36.42 6.07
C LEU A 20 -35.89 -35.47 5.86
N VAL A 21 -35.90 -34.73 4.76
CA VAL A 21 -34.98 -33.61 4.54
C VAL A 21 -35.41 -32.47 5.46
N LEU A 22 -34.57 -32.15 6.43
CA LEU A 22 -34.78 -31.08 7.40
C LEU A 22 -34.34 -29.73 6.82
N GLU A 23 -33.30 -29.72 5.99
CA GLU A 23 -32.76 -28.52 5.36
C GLU A 23 -32.09 -28.90 4.03
N ASP A 24 -32.29 -28.09 2.99
CA ASP A 24 -31.70 -28.23 1.67
C ASP A 24 -30.78 -27.04 1.34
N HIS A 25 -30.02 -27.15 0.23
CA HIS A 25 -29.08 -26.12 -0.21
C HIS A 25 -28.02 -25.70 0.82
N VAL A 26 -27.65 -26.61 1.72
CA VAL A 26 -26.66 -26.36 2.77
C VAL A 26 -25.26 -26.32 2.17
N ILE A 27 -24.63 -25.15 2.25
CA ILE A 27 -23.25 -24.93 1.81
C ILE A 27 -22.28 -25.66 2.75
N ASP A 28 -21.46 -26.54 2.19
CA ASP A 28 -20.41 -27.25 2.94
C ASP A 28 -19.24 -26.30 3.25
N TYR A 29 -19.19 -25.78 4.47
CA TYR A 29 -18.04 -25.00 4.96
C TYR A 29 -16.85 -25.88 5.40
N GLY A 30 -16.87 -27.18 5.07
CA GLY A 30 -15.77 -28.11 5.26
C GLY A 30 -14.48 -27.65 4.57
N PRO A 31 -13.40 -28.45 4.61
CA PRO A 31 -12.10 -28.03 4.12
C PRO A 31 -12.04 -28.00 2.58
N GLU A 32 -12.86 -27.17 1.93
CA GLU A 32 -12.80 -26.84 0.52
C GLU A 32 -11.38 -26.38 0.12
N TRP A 33 -10.65 -25.75 1.04
CA TRP A 33 -9.24 -25.35 0.89
C TRP A 33 -8.27 -26.53 0.69
N ARG A 34 -8.67 -27.77 1.00
CA ARG A 34 -7.92 -29.01 0.72
C ARG A 34 -8.33 -29.70 -0.58
N SER A 35 -9.36 -29.22 -1.27
CA SER A 35 -9.82 -29.76 -2.56
C SER A 35 -9.01 -29.24 -3.76
N TYR A 36 -7.75 -28.80 -3.54
CA TYR A 36 -6.89 -28.32 -4.60
C TYR A 36 -6.56 -29.45 -5.59
N LYS A 37 -7.25 -29.47 -6.73
CA LYS A 37 -6.94 -30.33 -7.87
C LYS A 37 -6.00 -29.56 -8.81
N PRO A 38 -4.70 -29.90 -8.90
CA PRO A 38 -3.74 -29.16 -9.71
C PRO A 38 -4.11 -29.09 -11.20
N GLN A 39 -4.86 -30.09 -11.69
CA GLN A 39 -5.27 -30.17 -13.10
C GLN A 39 -6.53 -29.37 -13.44
N LEU A 40 -7.28 -28.84 -12.47
CA LEU A 40 -8.24 -27.80 -12.81
C LEU A 40 -7.43 -26.55 -13.14
N ARG A 41 -7.24 -26.28 -14.45
CA ARG A 41 -6.96 -24.91 -14.91
C ARG A 41 -7.92 -24.03 -14.12
N ARG A 42 -7.37 -23.07 -13.36
CA ARG A 42 -8.18 -21.96 -12.83
C ARG A 42 -9.10 -21.56 -13.96
N SER A 43 -10.41 -21.68 -13.73
CA SER A 43 -11.42 -21.13 -14.63
C SER A 43 -10.91 -19.77 -15.10
N GLU A 44 -11.00 -19.52 -16.41
CA GLU A 44 -10.52 -18.26 -16.99
C GLU A 44 -10.91 -17.13 -16.02
N PRO A 45 -9.93 -16.37 -15.48
CA PRO A 45 -10.27 -15.28 -14.58
C PRO A 45 -11.34 -14.45 -15.26
N LEU A 46 -12.45 -14.19 -14.55
CA LEU A 46 -13.58 -13.40 -15.01
C LEU A 46 -13.09 -12.31 -15.96
N ARG A 47 -13.62 -12.29 -17.18
CA ARG A 47 -13.17 -11.48 -18.33
C ARG A 47 -13.28 -9.97 -18.07
N HIS A 48 -12.46 -9.47 -17.17
CA HIS A 48 -11.96 -8.13 -17.19
C HIS A 48 -10.46 -8.27 -17.30
N SER A 49 -9.99 -8.26 -18.55
CA SER A 49 -8.58 -8.10 -18.85
C SER A 49 -8.06 -6.95 -17.98
N LYS A 50 -7.06 -7.21 -17.13
CA LYS A 50 -6.47 -6.14 -16.33
C LYS A 50 -6.12 -5.00 -17.28
N PRO A 51 -6.53 -3.76 -16.95
CA PRO A 51 -6.31 -2.63 -17.82
C PRO A 51 -4.84 -2.56 -18.25
N ARG A 52 -4.58 -2.33 -19.54
CA ARG A 52 -3.25 -2.47 -20.16
C ARG A 52 -2.12 -1.84 -19.33
N TYR A 53 -2.27 -0.59 -18.90
CA TYR A 53 -1.22 0.11 -18.14
C TYR A 53 -1.02 -0.43 -16.70
N LEU A 54 -2.05 -1.04 -16.09
CA LEU A 54 -1.86 -1.75 -14.81
C LEU A 54 -1.10 -3.07 -15.02
N ALA A 55 -1.27 -3.70 -16.19
CA ALA A 55 -0.49 -4.89 -16.54
C ALA A 55 0.99 -4.53 -16.81
N GLU A 56 1.27 -3.39 -17.43
CA GLU A 56 2.63 -2.89 -17.68
C GLU A 56 3.41 -2.59 -16.38
N LEU A 57 2.72 -2.31 -15.28
CA LEU A 57 3.31 -2.09 -13.96
C LEU A 57 3.50 -3.38 -13.13
N LYS A 58 3.02 -4.54 -13.61
CA LYS A 58 3.22 -5.81 -12.91
C LYS A 58 4.71 -6.15 -12.82
N GLY A 59 5.10 -6.71 -11.68
CA GLY A 59 6.49 -7.07 -11.37
C GLY A 59 7.30 -5.91 -10.79
N PHE A 60 6.95 -4.66 -11.10
CA PHE A 60 7.52 -3.48 -10.44
C PHE A 60 6.67 -3.03 -9.25
N VAL A 61 5.36 -2.91 -9.42
CA VAL A 61 4.43 -2.52 -8.36
C VAL A 61 3.84 -3.77 -7.70
N PRO A 62 3.83 -3.88 -6.36
CA PRO A 62 3.23 -5.01 -5.66
C PRO A 62 1.76 -5.20 -6.03
N ARG A 63 1.34 -6.47 -6.09
CA ARG A 63 -0.02 -6.84 -6.51
C ARG A 63 -1.11 -6.15 -5.67
N ILE A 64 -0.90 -6.02 -4.37
CA ILE A 64 -1.82 -5.34 -3.45
C ILE A 64 -2.06 -3.87 -3.84
N VAL A 65 -1.01 -3.16 -4.26
CA VAL A 65 -1.13 -1.76 -4.72
C VAL A 65 -1.85 -1.69 -6.07
N ILE A 66 -1.58 -2.65 -6.97
CA ILE A 66 -2.28 -2.74 -8.26
C ILE A 66 -3.78 -2.98 -8.05
N GLU A 67 -4.15 -3.91 -7.16
CA GLU A 67 -5.55 -4.23 -6.88
C GLU A 67 -6.27 -3.05 -6.22
N ASP A 68 -5.61 -2.37 -5.30
CA ASP A 68 -6.14 -1.16 -4.67
C ASP A 68 -6.31 -0.01 -5.67
N ALA A 69 -5.34 0.18 -6.56
CA ALA A 69 -5.43 1.17 -7.64
C ALA A 69 -6.57 0.84 -8.63
N GLU A 70 -6.74 -0.44 -8.97
CA GLU A 70 -7.83 -0.91 -9.82
C GLU A 70 -9.19 -0.68 -9.16
N TRP A 71 -9.29 -0.87 -7.85
CA TRP A 71 -10.47 -0.49 -7.07
C TRP A 71 -10.73 1.01 -7.14
N THR A 72 -9.72 1.86 -6.95
CA THR A 72 -9.86 3.33 -7.03
C THR A 72 -10.38 3.76 -8.40
N LEU A 73 -9.79 3.23 -9.48
CA LEU A 73 -10.20 3.56 -10.85
C LEU A 73 -11.65 3.18 -11.14
N ARG A 74 -12.08 2.00 -10.66
CA ARG A 74 -13.46 1.53 -10.80
C ARG A 74 -14.44 2.35 -9.97
N LYS A 75 -14.12 2.57 -8.69
CA LYS A 75 -14.96 3.33 -7.76
C LYS A 75 -15.24 4.73 -8.28
N LEU A 76 -14.22 5.37 -8.86
CA LEU A 76 -14.29 6.75 -9.34
C LEU A 76 -14.62 6.88 -10.84
N LYS A 77 -14.78 5.76 -11.55
CA LYS A 77 -15.04 5.73 -13.00
C LYS A 77 -14.06 6.61 -13.83
N LEU A 78 -12.79 6.68 -13.40
CA LEU A 78 -11.77 7.55 -14.02
C LEU A 78 -11.31 7.08 -15.42
N GLY A 79 -11.64 5.83 -15.77
CA GLY A 79 -11.08 5.14 -16.93
C GLY A 79 -9.65 4.70 -16.69
N TYR A 80 -9.06 4.05 -17.69
CA TYR A 80 -7.76 3.38 -17.57
C TYR A 80 -6.69 3.98 -18.48
N GLY A 81 -6.65 5.30 -18.60
CA GLY A 81 -5.55 5.99 -19.29
C GLY A 81 -4.28 6.02 -18.43
N ARG A 82 -3.12 6.31 -19.05
CA ARG A 82 -1.81 6.38 -18.38
C ARG A 82 -1.83 7.28 -17.15
N ALA A 83 -2.40 8.48 -17.29
CA ALA A 83 -2.43 9.48 -16.23
C ALA A 83 -3.33 9.04 -15.05
N GLN A 84 -4.48 8.45 -15.34
CA GLN A 84 -5.39 7.92 -14.33
C GLN A 84 -4.76 6.75 -13.58
N VAL A 85 -4.17 5.81 -14.31
CA VAL A 85 -3.49 4.64 -13.74
C VAL A 85 -2.31 5.07 -12.87
N ALA A 86 -1.45 5.98 -13.35
CA ALA A 86 -0.35 6.51 -12.57
C ALA A 86 -0.85 7.18 -11.27
N ALA A 87 -1.87 8.03 -11.36
CA ALA A 87 -2.44 8.71 -10.20
C ALA A 87 -3.03 7.73 -9.18
N ALA A 88 -3.78 6.72 -9.64
CA ALA A 88 -4.37 5.70 -8.79
C ALA A 88 -3.32 4.83 -8.10
N VAL A 89 -2.26 4.42 -8.82
CA VAL A 89 -1.16 3.63 -8.25
C VAL A 89 -0.40 4.43 -7.19
N ILE A 90 -0.11 5.71 -7.46
CA ILE A 90 0.57 6.58 -6.49
C ILE A 90 -0.31 6.81 -5.26
N TYR A 91 -1.62 6.99 -5.45
CA TYR A 91 -2.57 7.12 -4.33
C TYR A 91 -2.66 5.84 -3.50
N ALA A 92 -2.83 4.69 -4.16
CA ALA A 92 -2.89 3.37 -3.52
C ALA A 92 -1.63 3.04 -2.74
N SER A 93 -0.46 3.35 -3.31
CA SER A 93 0.85 3.20 -2.64
C SER A 93 0.88 3.98 -1.32
N LYS A 94 0.42 5.23 -1.32
CA LYS A 94 0.38 6.06 -0.10
C LYS A 94 -0.64 5.56 0.89
N ARG A 95 -1.85 5.22 0.43
CA ARG A 95 -2.92 4.68 1.27
C ARG A 95 -2.52 3.38 1.97
N MET A 96 -1.82 2.50 1.26
CA MET A 96 -1.36 1.21 1.80
C MET A 96 -0.07 1.33 2.62
N GLY A 97 0.65 2.46 2.54
CA GLY A 97 1.94 2.63 3.19
C GLY A 97 3.04 1.81 2.52
N ILE A 98 3.00 1.64 1.20
CA ILE A 98 3.99 0.88 0.43
C ILE A 98 4.82 1.89 -0.35
N PRO A 99 6.11 2.10 -0.02
CA PRO A 99 6.93 3.11 -0.68
C PRO A 99 7.26 2.67 -2.11
N ILE A 100 6.81 3.44 -3.10
CA ILE A 100 7.12 3.24 -4.52
C ILE A 100 7.77 4.52 -5.06
N ASP A 101 8.71 4.37 -6.00
CA ASP A 101 9.25 5.52 -6.73
C ASP A 101 8.23 6.07 -7.74
N GLU A 102 7.59 7.19 -7.37
CA GLU A 102 6.63 7.90 -8.21
C GLU A 102 7.22 8.28 -9.58
N LYS A 103 8.53 8.60 -9.65
CA LYS A 103 9.20 8.97 -10.91
C LYS A 103 9.29 7.77 -11.85
N LEU A 104 9.65 6.61 -11.31
CA LEU A 104 9.77 5.38 -12.09
C LEU A 104 8.40 4.89 -12.60
N VAL A 105 7.33 5.09 -11.82
CA VAL A 105 5.95 4.85 -12.29
C VAL A 105 5.63 5.74 -13.50
N MET A 106 5.98 7.03 -13.42
CA MET A 106 5.73 7.98 -14.52
C MET A 106 6.57 7.68 -15.77
N GLU A 107 7.83 7.29 -15.58
CA GLU A 107 8.75 6.92 -16.67
C GLU A 107 8.26 5.66 -17.40
N LYS A 108 7.91 4.60 -16.65
CA LYS A 108 7.37 3.36 -17.25
C LYS A 108 6.09 3.58 -18.04
N LEU A 109 5.26 4.53 -17.63
CA LEU A 109 4.01 4.85 -18.31
C LEU A 109 4.16 5.96 -19.35
N ASP A 110 5.37 6.48 -19.58
CA ASP A 110 5.66 7.59 -20.49
C ASP A 110 4.69 8.77 -20.28
N ILE A 111 4.65 9.28 -19.05
CA ILE A 111 3.71 10.34 -18.64
C ILE A 111 4.37 11.44 -17.83
N THR A 112 3.94 12.68 -18.05
CA THR A 112 4.44 13.85 -17.32
C THR A 112 3.69 14.09 -16.01
N LYS A 113 4.41 14.62 -15.02
CA LYS A 113 3.89 14.92 -13.67
C LYS A 113 2.60 15.76 -13.69
N GLY A 114 2.52 16.76 -14.58
CA GLY A 114 1.35 17.65 -14.67
C GLY A 114 0.05 16.90 -14.98
N LYS A 115 0.09 15.95 -15.92
CA LYS A 115 -1.08 15.12 -16.29
C LYS A 115 -1.52 14.21 -15.14
N VAL A 116 -0.55 13.63 -14.42
CA VAL A 116 -0.82 12.79 -13.24
C VAL A 116 -1.44 13.60 -12.11
N LEU A 117 -0.92 14.80 -11.82
CA LEU A 117 -1.40 15.65 -10.73
C LEU A 117 -2.88 16.03 -10.86
N ARG A 118 -3.38 16.22 -12.08
CA ARG A 118 -4.81 16.50 -12.32
C ARG A 118 -5.70 15.40 -11.72
N TYR A 119 -5.43 14.15 -12.06
CA TYR A 119 -6.21 13.01 -11.57
C TYR A 119 -5.90 12.69 -10.12
N TYR A 120 -4.67 12.87 -9.68
CA TYR A 120 -4.30 12.67 -8.28
C TYR A 120 -5.10 13.63 -7.37
N ARG A 121 -5.21 14.91 -7.75
CA ARG A 121 -6.04 15.88 -7.03
C ARG A 121 -7.52 15.49 -7.02
N TRP A 122 -8.04 15.00 -8.14
CA TRP A 122 -9.41 14.49 -8.18
C TRP A 122 -9.59 13.33 -7.19
N ILE A 123 -8.70 12.34 -7.19
CA ILE A 123 -8.76 11.22 -6.24
C ILE A 123 -8.75 11.71 -4.79
N LEU A 124 -7.91 12.70 -4.46
CA LEU A 124 -7.87 13.28 -3.11
C LEU A 124 -9.17 13.96 -2.69
N VAL A 125 -9.83 14.66 -3.63
CA VAL A 125 -11.12 15.31 -3.36
C VAL A 125 -12.18 14.27 -3.03
N GLU A 126 -12.18 13.15 -3.74
CA GLU A 126 -13.27 12.16 -3.65
C GLU A 126 -13.05 11.11 -2.56
N LEU A 127 -11.81 10.68 -2.34
CA LEU A 127 -11.47 9.62 -1.37
C LEU A 127 -10.75 10.13 -0.13
N GLY A 128 -10.44 11.43 -0.07
CA GLY A 128 -9.68 12.04 1.02
C GLY A 128 -8.17 11.78 0.91
N SER A 129 -7.43 12.50 1.74
CA SER A 129 -5.97 12.36 1.82
C SER A 129 -5.59 11.06 2.51
N PRO A 130 -4.71 10.24 1.90
CA PRO A 130 -4.18 9.06 2.59
C PRO A 130 -3.34 9.50 3.79
N ASP A 131 -3.19 8.61 4.78
CA ASP A 131 -2.24 8.83 5.86
C ASP A 131 -0.81 8.90 5.30
N ILE A 132 -0.29 10.12 5.22
CA ILE A 132 1.03 10.41 4.65
C ILE A 132 2.13 9.87 5.57
N ASP A 133 1.90 9.85 6.88
CA ASP A 133 2.89 9.44 7.86
C ASP A 133 3.12 7.93 7.79
N LYS A 134 2.07 7.14 7.54
CA LYS A 134 2.22 5.70 7.27
C LYS A 134 3.16 5.41 6.09
N ALA A 135 2.99 6.15 4.99
CA ALA A 135 3.84 5.99 3.81
C ALA A 135 5.30 6.43 4.06
N ILE A 136 5.51 7.44 4.90
CA ILE A 136 6.84 7.95 5.23
C ILE A 136 7.55 7.02 6.19
N ILE A 137 6.87 6.53 7.22
CA ILE A 137 7.40 5.54 8.15
C ILE A 137 7.82 4.28 7.40
N ALA A 138 6.98 3.77 6.50
CA ALA A 138 7.36 2.63 5.67
C ALA A 138 8.58 2.92 4.78
N LYS A 139 8.69 4.14 4.25
CA LYS A 139 9.87 4.57 3.49
C LYS A 139 11.11 4.62 4.37
N ILE A 140 11.04 5.18 5.57
CA ILE A 140 12.12 5.19 6.58
C ILE A 140 12.58 3.76 6.87
N ILE A 141 11.66 2.83 7.12
CA ILE A 141 12.02 1.42 7.38
C ILE A 141 12.74 0.82 6.17
N ALA A 142 12.25 1.09 4.96
CA ALA A 142 12.92 0.64 3.73
C ALA A 142 14.32 1.24 3.58
N THR A 143 14.52 2.53 3.91
CA THR A 143 15.86 3.16 3.86
C THR A 143 16.81 2.52 4.85
N LEU A 144 16.36 2.32 6.10
CA LEU A 144 17.14 1.68 7.15
C LEU A 144 17.52 0.24 6.78
N SER A 145 16.62 -0.50 6.14
CA SER A 145 16.89 -1.85 5.65
C SER A 145 17.95 -1.87 4.56
N ASN A 146 17.94 -0.90 3.65
CA ASN A 146 18.94 -0.82 2.59
C ASN A 146 20.33 -0.44 3.12
N ILE A 147 20.40 0.32 4.21
CA ILE A 147 21.65 0.74 4.85
C ILE A 147 22.14 -0.32 5.87
N GLY A 148 21.28 -1.25 6.30
CA GLY A 148 21.62 -2.29 7.27
C GLY A 148 21.48 -1.87 8.75
N VAL A 149 20.74 -0.80 9.03
CA VAL A 149 20.58 -0.20 10.38
C VAL A 149 19.13 -0.28 10.89
N THR A 150 18.41 -1.34 10.55
CA THR A 150 17.00 -1.55 10.93
C THR A 150 16.76 -1.54 12.44
N HIS A 151 17.76 -1.90 13.25
CA HIS A 151 17.66 -1.86 14.71
C HIS A 151 17.37 -0.45 15.27
N ARG A 152 17.75 0.61 14.55
CA ARG A 152 17.46 2.01 14.93
C ARG A 152 16.11 2.53 14.43
N ALA A 153 15.27 1.68 13.83
CA ALA A 153 14.00 2.13 13.26
C ALA A 153 13.07 2.78 14.27
N ILE A 154 12.99 2.24 15.49
CA ILE A 154 12.11 2.78 16.54
C ILE A 154 12.55 4.18 16.94
N GLU A 155 13.86 4.39 17.12
CA GLU A 155 14.46 5.69 17.44
C GLU A 155 14.12 6.73 16.36
N VAL A 156 14.36 6.40 15.08
CA VAL A 156 14.06 7.30 13.96
C VAL A 156 12.57 7.62 13.85
N ILE A 157 11.71 6.63 14.04
CA ILE A 157 10.25 6.81 13.93
C ILE A 157 9.71 7.65 15.09
N LYS A 158 10.21 7.46 16.32
CA LYS A 158 9.81 8.28 17.48
C LYS A 158 10.19 9.73 17.26
N PHE A 159 11.45 9.98 16.94
CA PHE A 159 11.93 11.34 16.69
C PHE A 159 11.23 12.00 15.48
N TYR A 160 10.92 11.23 14.43
CA TYR A 160 10.12 11.72 13.31
C TYR A 160 8.73 12.20 13.76
N LYS A 161 8.05 11.46 14.64
CA LYS A 161 6.73 11.84 15.15
C LYS A 161 6.80 13.11 16.00
N GLU A 162 7.79 13.22 16.88
CA GLU A 162 8.02 14.43 17.68
C GLU A 162 8.30 15.64 16.78
N ALA A 163 9.18 15.48 15.78
CA ALA A 163 9.45 16.52 14.79
C ALA A 163 8.20 16.88 13.97
N ARG A 164 7.33 15.91 13.68
CA ARG A 164 6.07 16.09 12.96
C ARG A 164 5.08 16.95 13.76
N GLU A 165 5.01 16.74 15.06
CA GLU A 165 4.16 17.49 15.99
C GLU A 165 4.69 18.92 16.20
N ALA A 166 6.01 19.08 16.35
CA ALA A 166 6.65 20.37 16.56
C ALA A 166 6.67 21.25 15.31
N LEU A 167 6.89 20.67 14.12
CA LEU A 167 7.13 21.40 12.86
C LEU A 167 6.06 21.11 11.81
N GLN A 168 4.79 21.30 12.16
CA GLN A 168 3.63 20.94 11.30
C GLN A 168 3.63 21.63 9.92
N ALA A 169 4.17 22.85 9.83
CA ALA A 169 4.25 23.62 8.59
C ALA A 169 5.28 23.07 7.58
N ARG A 170 6.19 22.18 8.01
CA ARG A 170 7.22 21.61 7.15
C ARG A 170 6.74 20.33 6.49
N SER A 171 7.28 20.06 5.30
CA SER A 171 6.92 18.87 4.54
C SER A 171 7.33 17.60 5.31
N PRO A 172 6.43 16.63 5.48
CA PRO A 172 6.74 15.34 6.11
C PRO A 172 7.99 14.64 5.56
N ARG A 173 8.20 14.71 4.23
CA ARG A 173 9.36 14.09 3.57
C ARG A 173 10.67 14.77 3.96
N VAL A 174 10.65 16.09 4.15
CA VAL A 174 11.82 16.88 4.54
C VAL A 174 12.14 16.63 6.01
N LEU A 175 11.12 16.56 6.87
CA LEU A 175 11.27 16.18 8.28
C LEU A 175 11.93 14.81 8.40
N ALA A 176 11.38 13.80 7.71
CA ALA A 176 11.95 12.45 7.72
C ALA A 176 13.39 12.40 7.18
N ALA A 177 13.71 13.15 6.11
CA ALA A 177 15.08 13.24 5.62
C ALA A 177 16.03 13.84 6.68
N ALA A 178 15.62 14.91 7.35
CA ALA A 178 16.42 15.55 8.40
C ALA A 178 16.59 14.63 9.63
N CYS A 179 15.56 13.88 10.01
CA CYS A 179 15.63 12.90 11.09
C CYS A 179 16.65 11.80 10.78
N LEU A 180 16.65 11.28 9.54
CA LEU A 180 17.65 10.30 9.11
C LEU A 180 19.07 10.86 9.21
N VAL A 181 19.29 12.12 8.80
CA VAL A 181 20.61 12.79 8.93
C VAL A 181 21.01 12.94 10.39
N LYS A 182 20.12 13.48 11.23
CA LYS A 182 20.42 13.76 12.65
C LYS A 182 20.74 12.49 13.43
N ILE A 183 19.96 11.43 13.22
CA ILE A 183 20.05 10.20 14.03
C ILE A 183 21.12 9.27 13.50
N LEU A 184 21.15 9.02 12.19
CA LEU A 184 22.05 8.04 11.58
C LEU A 184 23.37 8.64 11.10
N GLY A 185 23.48 9.98 11.04
CA GLY A 185 24.67 10.66 10.50
C GLY A 185 24.84 10.49 8.99
N ILE A 186 23.81 10.07 8.24
CA ILE A 186 23.91 9.94 6.78
C ILE A 186 24.07 11.30 6.12
N SER A 187 24.69 11.32 4.93
CA SER A 187 24.89 12.59 4.22
C SER A 187 23.56 13.25 3.84
N ILE A 188 23.51 14.58 3.89
CA ILE A 188 22.32 15.36 3.50
C ILE A 188 21.93 15.05 2.05
N ALA A 189 22.92 14.86 1.17
CA ALA A 189 22.70 14.51 -0.23
C ALA A 189 21.98 13.16 -0.37
N GLU A 190 22.41 12.16 0.40
CA GLU A 190 21.81 10.84 0.39
C GLU A 190 20.39 10.85 0.97
N ALA A 191 20.18 11.46 2.13
CA ALA A 191 18.85 11.58 2.73
C ALA A 191 17.87 12.29 1.79
N SER A 192 18.31 13.37 1.16
CA SER A 192 17.51 14.14 0.19
C SER A 192 17.17 13.31 -1.05
N ARG A 193 18.15 12.57 -1.59
CA ARG A 193 17.96 11.67 -2.75
C ARG A 193 16.92 10.61 -2.44
N VAL A 194 17.06 9.91 -1.31
CA VAL A 194 16.19 8.79 -0.98
C VAL A 194 14.77 9.28 -0.66
N MET A 195 14.62 10.39 0.07
CA MET A 195 13.30 10.94 0.38
C MET A 195 12.67 11.72 -0.77
N GLY A 196 13.46 12.10 -1.79
CA GLY A 196 13.00 12.84 -2.96
C GLY A 196 12.76 14.32 -2.67
N THR A 197 13.63 14.93 -1.85
CA THR A 197 13.55 16.32 -1.40
C THR A 197 14.79 17.12 -1.83
N SER A 198 14.75 18.44 -1.66
CA SER A 198 15.89 19.33 -1.88
C SER A 198 16.84 19.34 -0.68
N THR A 199 18.14 19.42 -0.95
CA THR A 199 19.18 19.51 0.09
C THR A 199 19.08 20.77 0.93
N THR A 200 18.66 21.89 0.33
CA THR A 200 18.45 23.18 1.01
C THR A 200 17.36 23.08 2.07
N SER A 201 16.21 22.51 1.73
CA SER A 201 15.10 22.37 2.66
C SER A 201 15.43 21.39 3.80
N VAL A 202 16.24 20.36 3.54
CA VAL A 202 16.71 19.45 4.59
C VAL A 202 17.66 20.18 5.54
N ARG A 203 18.57 21.03 5.04
CA ARG A 203 19.45 21.85 5.89
C ARG A 203 18.67 22.81 6.80
N GLU A 204 17.69 23.52 6.25
CA GLU A 204 16.83 24.43 7.04
C GLU A 204 16.13 23.69 8.19
N VAL A 205 15.56 22.52 7.89
CA VAL A 205 14.87 21.72 8.91
C VAL A 205 15.85 21.16 9.93
N LEU A 206 17.03 20.72 9.49
CA LEU A 206 18.05 20.18 10.40
C LEU A 206 18.48 21.21 11.44
N GLN A 207 18.67 22.47 11.05
CA GLN A 207 18.96 23.59 11.97
C GLN A 207 17.86 23.78 13.02
N LEU A 208 16.59 23.69 12.61
CA LEU A 208 15.46 23.77 13.54
C LEU A 208 15.43 22.59 14.52
N LEU A 209 15.88 21.42 14.08
CA LEU A 209 15.94 20.20 14.89
C LEU A 209 17.16 20.15 15.82
N GLU A 210 18.15 21.05 15.71
CA GLU A 210 19.36 21.04 16.56
C GLU A 210 19.01 21.05 18.06
N HIS A 211 18.01 21.83 18.44
CA HIS A 211 17.55 22.02 19.82
C HIS A 211 16.67 20.88 20.34
N MET A 212 16.25 19.95 19.49
CA MET A 212 15.50 18.77 19.92
C MET A 212 16.47 17.68 20.38
N GLU A 213 16.30 17.22 21.61
CA GLU A 213 17.06 16.11 22.15
C GLU A 213 16.68 14.80 21.45
N VAL A 214 17.67 13.94 21.23
CA VAL A 214 17.43 12.57 20.77
C VAL A 214 17.28 11.73 22.03
N HIS A 215 16.05 11.38 22.39
CA HIS A 215 15.81 10.49 23.52
C HIS A 215 16.17 9.06 23.12
N GLU A 216 17.36 8.61 23.51
CA GLU A 216 17.74 7.20 23.47
C GLU A 216 16.97 6.45 24.57
N ASN A 217 16.13 5.49 24.17
CA ASN A 217 15.53 4.49 25.06
C ASN A 217 16.19 3.14 24.83
#